data_AF-A0A3P0XFD6-F1
#
_entry.id   AF-A0A3P0XFD6-F1
#
_cell.length_a   1.000
_cell.length_b   1.000
_cell.length_c   1.000
_cell.angle_alpha   90.00
_cell.angle_beta   90.00
_cell.angle_gamma   90.00
#
_symmetry.space_group_name_H-M   'P 1'
#
loop_
_entity.id
_entity.type
_entity.pdbx_description
1 polymer ?
#
loop_
_entity_poly.entity_id
_entity_poly.type
_entity_poly.pdbx_seq_one_letter_code
_entity_poly.pdbx_strand_id
1 'polypeptide(L)'
;MHTNTFNNDPFYANGAPARFAETTNDTGEVISLAERLGERLWRDGFRHSKCGIMITELLPETIRQPALWGELDRDRREQAWKVMNKLNATLGRDTVRILGAGSKDAWKLRAEHRSPRWTTRWDELPKVRAS
;
A
#
# COMPACT_ATOMS: atom_id res chain seq x y z
N MET A 1 2.22 7.81 8.50
CA MET A 1 1.84 6.59 9.25
C MET A 1 1.10 7.01 10.51
N HIS A 2 -0.05 6.40 10.83
CA HIS A 2 -0.79 6.71 12.05
C HIS A 2 -1.46 5.47 12.65
N THR A 3 -1.84 5.56 13.94
CA THR A 3 -2.67 4.60 14.67
C THR A 3 -4.13 5.05 14.67
N ASN A 4 -5.03 4.14 15.04
CA ASN A 4 -6.46 4.45 15.17
C ASN A 4 -6.69 5.41 16.35
N THR A 5 -7.58 6.39 16.19
CA THR A 5 -7.97 7.34 17.25
C THR A 5 -9.20 6.86 18.04
N PHE A 6 -9.92 5.86 17.54
CA PHE A 6 -11.19 5.39 18.11
C PHE A 6 -11.06 4.15 19.01
N ASN A 7 -9.83 3.70 19.29
CA ASN A 7 -9.53 2.63 20.24
C ASN A 7 -8.79 3.21 21.46
N ASN A 8 -8.66 2.39 22.51
CA ASN A 8 -7.97 2.77 23.74
C ASN A 8 -6.45 2.54 23.67
N ASP A 9 -5.90 2.39 22.45
CA ASP A 9 -4.47 2.14 22.22
C ASP A 9 -3.71 3.49 22.17
N PRO A 10 -2.40 3.51 22.42
CA PRO A 10 -1.59 4.72 22.31
C PRO A 10 -1.70 5.38 20.92
N PHE A 11 -1.91 6.70 20.91
CA PHE A 11 -1.97 7.48 19.69
C PHE A 11 -0.57 7.78 19.16
N TYR A 12 -0.36 7.53 17.87
CA TYR A 12 0.84 7.94 17.13
C TYR A 12 0.48 8.35 15.71
N ALA A 13 1.04 9.47 15.26
CA ALA A 13 0.95 9.92 13.89
C ALA A 13 2.25 10.65 13.52
N ASN A 14 2.87 10.24 12.42
CA ASN A 14 4.09 10.87 11.92
C ASN A 14 4.25 10.71 10.40
N GLY A 15 5.06 11.58 9.81
CA GLY A 15 5.42 11.59 8.39
C GLY A 15 6.90 11.87 8.20
N ALA A 16 7.45 11.40 7.10
CA ALA A 16 8.87 11.52 6.79
C ALA A 16 9.03 11.95 5.33
N PRO A 17 9.53 13.17 5.06
CA PRO A 17 9.88 13.56 3.70
C PRO A 17 11.18 12.89 3.27
N ALA A 18 11.27 12.60 1.97
CA ALA A 18 12.49 12.20 1.30
C ALA A 18 12.46 12.72 -0.14
N ARG A 19 13.63 12.78 -0.76
CA ARG A 19 13.79 13.17 -2.16
C ARG A 19 14.58 12.10 -2.89
N PHE A 20 14.25 11.91 -4.15
CA PHE A 20 15.09 11.14 -5.06
C PHE A 20 16.27 12.02 -5.51
N ALA A 21 17.42 11.40 -5.76
CA ALA A 21 18.58 12.12 -6.28
C ALA A 21 18.36 12.59 -7.73
N GLU A 22 17.54 11.84 -8.47
CA GLU A 22 17.07 12.14 -9.82
C GLU A 22 15.56 12.06 -9.88
N THR A 23 14.94 12.73 -10.85
CA THR A 23 13.53 12.48 -11.16
C THR A 23 13.34 11.04 -11.62
N THR A 24 12.32 10.36 -11.07
CA THR A 24 12.10 8.93 -11.33
C THR A 24 10.63 8.61 -11.53
N ASN A 25 10.36 7.70 -12.47
CA ASN A 25 9.09 7.01 -12.67
C ASN A 25 9.20 5.50 -12.34
N ASP A 26 10.34 5.06 -11.80
CA ASP A 26 10.57 3.65 -11.48
C ASP A 26 9.85 3.27 -10.17
N THR A 27 8.85 2.39 -10.31
CA THR A 27 8.03 1.96 -9.17
C THR A 27 8.86 1.23 -8.10
N GLY A 28 9.94 0.54 -8.49
CA GLY A 28 10.83 -0.16 -7.56
C GLY A 28 11.64 0.80 -6.69
N GLU A 29 12.11 1.93 -7.26
CA GLU A 29 12.76 2.98 -6.46
C GLU A 29 11.79 3.62 -5.47
N VAL A 30 10.55 3.86 -5.89
CA VAL A 30 9.50 4.41 -5.02
C VAL A 30 9.19 3.46 -3.86
N ILE A 31 9.03 2.16 -4.14
CA ILE A 31 8.79 1.14 -3.11
C ILE A 31 9.97 1.07 -2.14
N SER A 32 11.21 0.97 -2.66
CA SER A 32 12.41 0.87 -1.83
C SER A 32 12.57 2.09 -0.90
N LEU A 33 12.32 3.30 -1.40
CA LEU A 33 12.36 4.50 -0.56
C LEU A 33 11.23 4.50 0.47
N ALA A 34 10.02 4.08 0.08
CA ALA A 34 8.88 4.00 0.98
C ALA A 34 9.09 2.99 2.12
N GLU A 35 9.69 1.83 1.84
CA GLU A 35 10.06 0.83 2.85
C GLU A 35 11.03 1.42 3.86
N ARG A 36 12.11 2.05 3.40
CA ARG A 36 13.09 2.73 4.28
C ARG A 36 12.46 3.82 5.15
N LEU A 37 11.51 4.58 4.60
CA LEU A 37 10.77 5.59 5.39
C LEU A 37 9.80 4.93 6.36
N GLY A 38 9.19 3.82 5.98
CA GLY A 38 8.33 3.00 6.84
C GLY A 38 9.09 2.48 8.06
N GLU A 39 10.27 1.89 7.86
CA GLU A 39 11.18 1.45 8.92
C GLU A 39 11.58 2.60 9.84
N ARG A 40 11.91 3.77 9.28
CA ARG A 40 12.28 4.95 10.07
C ARG A 40 11.11 5.50 10.90
N LEU A 41 9.90 5.41 10.39
CA LEU A 41 8.69 5.89 11.07
C LEU A 41 8.09 4.86 12.03
N TRP A 42 8.50 3.60 11.93
CA TRP A 42 7.98 2.53 12.76
C TRP A 42 8.32 2.76 14.24
N ARG A 43 7.35 2.49 15.12
CA ARG A 43 7.57 2.47 16.56
C ARG A 43 6.89 1.26 17.17
N ASP A 44 7.68 0.44 17.85
CA ASP A 44 7.16 -0.70 18.59
C ASP A 44 6.18 -0.26 19.69
N GLY A 45 5.24 -1.14 20.01
CA GLY A 45 4.17 -0.86 20.97
C GLY A 45 3.01 -0.03 20.41
N PHE A 46 3.08 0.43 19.16
CA PHE A 46 1.99 1.14 18.50
C PHE A 46 1.33 0.28 17.43
N ARG A 47 -0.01 0.17 17.49
CA ARG A 47 -0.80 -0.54 16.49
C ARG A 47 -1.12 0.37 15.31
N HIS A 48 -0.19 0.45 14.35
CA HIS A 48 -0.37 1.25 13.15
C HIS A 48 -1.56 0.76 12.32
N SER A 49 -2.41 1.69 11.89
CA SER A 49 -3.65 1.39 11.16
C SER A 49 -3.55 1.74 9.67
N LYS A 50 -2.88 2.84 9.33
CA LYS A 50 -2.76 3.31 7.95
C LYS A 50 -1.47 4.09 7.71
N CYS A 51 -0.93 3.91 6.51
CA CYS A 51 0.13 4.73 5.95
C CYS A 51 -0.27 5.17 4.53
N GLY A 52 0.30 6.28 4.06
CA GLY A 52 0.12 6.78 2.71
C GLY A 52 1.42 7.40 2.22
N ILE A 53 1.66 7.29 0.92
CA ILE A 53 2.79 7.92 0.23
C ILE A 53 2.22 9.09 -0.57
N MET A 54 2.89 10.24 -0.49
CA MET A 54 2.56 11.41 -1.29
C MET A 54 3.78 11.74 -2.14
N ILE A 55 3.59 11.71 -3.46
CA ILE A 55 4.62 12.11 -4.43
C ILE A 55 4.30 13.54 -4.83
N THR A 56 5.28 14.41 -4.64
CA THR A 56 5.24 15.83 -5.00
C THR A 56 6.27 16.12 -6.09
N GLU A 57 6.20 17.30 -6.72
CA GLU A 57 7.17 17.71 -7.76
C GLU A 57 7.12 16.81 -9.02
N LEU A 58 5.89 16.47 -9.47
CA LEU A 58 5.69 15.74 -10.73
C LEU A 58 6.08 16.62 -11.93
N LEU A 59 6.83 16.03 -12.85
CA LEU A 59 7.30 16.66 -14.07
C LEU A 59 6.91 15.82 -15.28
N PRO A 60 6.71 16.44 -16.47
CA PRO A 60 6.56 15.69 -17.71
C PRO A 60 7.79 14.80 -17.95
N GLU A 61 7.57 13.61 -18.48
CA GLU A 61 8.65 12.65 -18.78
C GLU A 61 9.68 13.20 -19.79
N THR A 62 9.26 14.13 -20.64
CA THR A 62 10.14 14.85 -21.59
C THR A 62 11.17 15.73 -20.89
N ILE A 63 10.94 16.11 -19.64
CA ILE A 63 11.83 16.93 -18.82
C ILE A 63 12.54 16.00 -17.83
N ARG A 64 13.49 15.22 -18.35
CA ARG A 64 14.33 14.34 -17.54
C ARG A 64 15.73 14.94 -17.43
N GLN A 65 16.12 15.28 -16.21
CA GLN A 65 17.49 15.68 -15.90
C GLN A 65 18.26 14.43 -15.42
N PRO A 66 19.21 13.89 -16.19
CA PRO A 66 20.09 12.84 -15.69
C PRO A 66 20.98 13.41 -14.57
N ALA A 67 21.27 12.62 -13.53
CA ALA A 67 22.30 13.05 -12.60
C ALA A 67 23.65 13.07 -13.31
N LEU A 68 24.50 13.97 -12.82
CA LEU A 68 25.91 14.00 -13.20
C LEU A 68 26.64 12.73 -12.73
N TRP A 69 26.11 12.05 -11.71
CA TRP A 69 26.70 10.90 -11.05
C TRP A 69 25.63 9.83 -10.78
N GLY A 70 25.86 8.59 -11.21
CA GLY A 70 24.98 7.46 -10.93
C GLY A 70 25.14 6.32 -11.92
N GLU A 71 25.11 5.06 -11.43
CA GLU A 71 25.24 3.83 -12.24
C GLU A 71 23.88 3.21 -12.61
N LEU A 72 22.77 3.93 -12.42
CA LEU A 72 21.45 3.40 -12.70
C LEU A 72 21.21 3.30 -14.21
N ASP A 73 21.32 2.08 -14.73
CA ASP A 73 20.93 1.72 -16.10
C ASP A 73 19.40 1.82 -16.27
N ARG A 74 18.96 3.03 -16.59
CA ARG A 74 17.55 3.41 -16.67
C ARG A 74 16.85 2.75 -17.85
N ASP A 75 17.55 2.58 -18.96
CA ASP A 75 17.01 1.97 -20.16
C ASP A 75 16.69 0.50 -19.92
N ARG A 76 17.60 -0.23 -19.26
CA ARG A 76 17.35 -1.62 -18.86
C ARG A 76 16.17 -1.74 -17.90
N ARG A 77 16.06 -0.84 -16.91
CA ARG A 77 14.95 -0.84 -15.95
C ARG A 77 13.61 -0.55 -16.63
N GLU A 78 13.58 0.41 -17.53
CA GLU A 78 12.39 0.74 -18.32
C GLU A 78 11.95 -0.45 -19.18
N GLN A 79 12.90 -1.13 -19.84
CA GLN A 79 12.61 -2.35 -20.60
C GLN A 79 12.02 -3.46 -19.72
N ALA A 80 12.58 -3.69 -18.53
CA ALA A 80 12.06 -4.67 -17.59
C ALA A 80 10.62 -4.33 -17.17
N TRP A 81 10.34 -3.06 -16.88
CA TRP A 81 8.99 -2.58 -16.55
C TRP A 81 8.00 -2.75 -17.71
N LYS A 82 8.41 -2.47 -18.95
CA LYS A 82 7.59 -2.71 -20.14
C LYS A 82 7.23 -4.19 -20.30
N VAL A 83 8.19 -5.10 -20.10
CA VAL A 83 7.95 -6.55 -20.17
C VAL A 83 6.99 -6.98 -19.06
N MET A 84 7.20 -6.54 -17.83
CA MET A 84 6.32 -6.86 -16.70
C MET A 84 4.89 -6.37 -16.94
N ASN A 85 4.72 -5.15 -17.44
CA ASN A 85 3.41 -4.60 -17.79
C ASN A 85 2.74 -5.38 -18.93
N LYS A 86 3.51 -5.78 -19.96
CA LYS A 86 2.99 -6.61 -21.06
C LYS A 86 2.52 -7.98 -20.56
N LEU A 87 3.25 -8.62 -19.66
CA LEU A 87 2.84 -9.89 -19.05
C LEU A 87 1.54 -9.73 -18.26
N ASN A 88 1.43 -8.69 -17.43
CA ASN A 88 0.21 -8.42 -16.67
C ASN A 88 -0.98 -8.03 -17.56
N ALA A 89 -0.76 -7.40 -18.71
CA ALA A 89 -1.83 -7.08 -19.66
C ALA A 89 -2.34 -8.33 -20.40
N THR A 90 -1.46 -9.30 -20.69
CA THR A 90 -1.79 -10.49 -21.49
C THR A 90 -2.30 -11.66 -20.65
N LEU A 91 -1.70 -11.90 -19.48
CA LEU A 91 -2.00 -13.04 -18.62
C LEU A 91 -3.00 -12.73 -17.51
N GLY A 92 -3.32 -11.44 -17.32
CA GLY A 92 -4.23 -10.97 -16.28
C GLY A 92 -3.52 -10.12 -15.24
N ARG A 93 -4.28 -9.20 -14.63
CA ARG A 93 -3.76 -8.26 -13.64
C ARG A 93 -3.14 -8.97 -12.44
N ASP A 94 -1.98 -8.49 -12.00
CA ASP A 94 -1.21 -9.00 -10.86
C ASP A 94 -0.65 -10.44 -11.04
N THR A 95 -0.49 -10.89 -12.28
CA THR A 95 0.18 -12.17 -12.61
C THR A 95 1.65 -12.14 -12.19
N VAL A 96 2.35 -11.06 -12.53
CA VAL A 96 3.73 -10.78 -12.10
C VAL A 96 3.70 -9.57 -11.17
N ARG A 97 4.32 -9.69 -10.00
CA ARG A 97 4.31 -8.69 -8.94
C ARG A 97 5.72 -8.51 -8.37
N ILE A 98 5.98 -7.33 -7.83
CA ILE A 98 7.16 -7.14 -6.98
C ILE A 98 6.97 -7.95 -5.69
N LEU A 99 8.03 -8.66 -5.28
CA LEU A 99 8.07 -9.37 -4.01
C LEU A 99 7.86 -8.37 -2.86
N GLY A 100 6.93 -8.64 -1.95
CA GLY A 100 6.61 -7.73 -0.84
C GLY A 100 5.43 -6.80 -1.08
N ALA A 101 4.89 -6.73 -2.31
CA ALA A 101 3.66 -5.98 -2.60
C ALA A 101 2.37 -6.57 -1.97
N GLY A 102 2.50 -7.65 -1.19
CA GLY A 102 1.40 -8.39 -0.59
C GLY A 102 0.73 -9.39 -1.53
N SER A 103 0.07 -10.39 -0.95
CA SER A 103 -0.95 -11.18 -1.66
C SER A 103 -2.28 -10.45 -1.63
N LYS A 104 -3.06 -10.54 -2.70
CA LYS A 104 -4.50 -10.30 -2.63
C LYS A 104 -5.09 -11.36 -1.68
N ASP A 105 -5.17 -11.03 -0.40
CA ASP A 105 -6.34 -11.50 0.33
C ASP A 105 -7.53 -10.87 -0.39
N ALA A 106 -8.41 -11.71 -0.92
CA ALA A 106 -9.69 -11.25 -1.43
C ALA A 106 -10.30 -10.36 -0.35
N TRP A 107 -10.54 -9.08 -0.68
CA TRP A 107 -11.08 -8.09 0.24
C TRP A 107 -12.23 -8.71 1.06
N LYS A 108 -11.97 -9.02 2.32
CA LYS A 108 -13.00 -9.52 3.23
C LYS A 108 -13.64 -8.31 3.89
N LEU A 109 -14.94 -8.16 3.67
CA LEU A 109 -15.73 -7.18 4.39
C LEU A 109 -15.56 -7.44 5.90
N ARG A 110 -15.02 -6.45 6.62
CA ARG A 110 -14.87 -6.51 8.07
C ARG A 110 -16.23 -6.23 8.73
N ALA A 111 -17.05 -7.28 8.83
CA ALA A 111 -18.43 -7.22 9.31
C ALA A 111 -18.57 -7.58 10.80
N GLU A 112 -17.64 -7.10 11.64
CA GLU A 112 -17.59 -7.43 13.08
C GLU A 112 -18.78 -6.87 13.87
N HIS A 113 -19.45 -5.83 13.34
CA HIS A 113 -20.65 -5.21 13.94
C HIS A 113 -21.91 -5.44 13.11
N ARG A 114 -22.01 -6.54 12.36
CA ARG A 114 -23.22 -6.85 11.60
C ARG A 114 -24.36 -7.25 12.56
N SER A 115 -25.57 -6.76 12.30
CA SER A 115 -26.78 -7.29 12.94
C SER A 115 -26.93 -8.80 12.62
N PRO A 116 -27.61 -9.56 13.50
CA PRO A 116 -27.94 -10.94 13.21
C PRO A 116 -28.83 -11.03 11.96
N ARG A 117 -28.73 -12.15 11.25
CA ARG A 117 -29.40 -12.42 9.97
C ARG A 117 -30.85 -12.86 10.17
N TRP A 118 -31.66 -12.00 10.79
CA TRP A 118 -33.06 -12.30 11.14
C TRP A 118 -33.90 -12.78 9.96
N THR A 119 -33.67 -12.24 8.76
CA THR A 119 -34.45 -12.57 7.55
C THR A 119 -33.88 -13.72 6.73
N THR A 120 -32.63 -14.11 6.97
CA THR A 120 -31.90 -15.08 6.13
C THR A 120 -31.39 -16.30 6.89
N ARG A 121 -31.53 -16.34 8.22
CA ARG A 121 -31.12 -17.48 9.05
C ARG A 121 -32.00 -17.61 10.28
N TRP A 122 -32.78 -18.70 10.34
CA TRP A 122 -33.73 -19.00 11.42
C TRP A 122 -33.07 -19.10 12.81
N ASP A 123 -31.82 -19.60 12.89
CA ASP A 123 -31.09 -19.74 14.15
C ASP A 123 -30.70 -18.41 14.80
N GLU A 124 -30.70 -17.32 14.02
CA GLU A 124 -30.32 -15.97 14.48
C GLU A 124 -31.55 -15.15 14.91
N LEU A 125 -32.76 -15.74 14.94
CA LEU A 125 -33.99 -15.07 15.35
C LEU A 125 -34.05 -14.77 16.87
N PRO A 126 -34.66 -13.65 17.28
CA PRO A 126 -34.88 -13.35 18.70
C PRO A 126 -35.77 -14.41 19.36
N LYS A 127 -35.30 -15.02 20.44
CA LYS A 127 -36.08 -15.97 21.25
C LYS A 127 -36.79 -15.22 22.36
N VAL A 128 -38.12 -15.16 22.31
CA VAL A 128 -38.94 -14.63 23.40
C VAL A 128 -39.26 -15.78 24.36
N ARG A 129 -39.06 -15.56 25.66
CA ARG A 129 -39.56 -16.47 26.71
C ARG A 129 -40.79 -15.81 27.33
N ALA A 130 -41.91 -16.53 27.36
CA ALA A 130 -43.07 -16.13 28.15
C ALA A 130 -42.90 -16.67 29.58
N SER A 131 -43.09 -15.81 30.57
CA SER A 131 -43.23 -16.15 31.99
C SER A 131 -44.65 -16.56 32.31
#